data_AF-A0AAU4Z167-F1
#
_entry.id   AF-A0AAU4Z167-F1
#
_cell.length_a   1.000
_cell.length_b   1.000
_cell.length_c   1.000
_cell.angle_alpha   90.00
_cell.angle_beta   90.00
_cell.angle_gamma   90.00
#
_symmetry.space_group_name_H-M   'P 1'
#
loop_
_entity.id
_entity.type
_entity.pdbx_description
1 polymer ?
#
loop_
_entity_poly.entity_id
_entity_poly.type
_entity_poly.pdbx_seq_one_letter_code
_entity_poly.pdbx_strand_id
1 'polypeptide(L)'
;MDVHDPTLIMGLHGVFHRHPWIDRVLAENDLEDEDAFSLAVARAEAYGWSSTHLGRGPLNGCRWGHNDAGEDWTEDNRVRQLAWLQVAVEEQLHGQRLPLLPVATVLSDVLHHRGTYTLTGLHTVAPLQLSADDSLAYLSQAADWVAAAGPGPAADCIITIAARESAGLLNRAQEVNVLILERSYGRLTIHPGRTAVPTSGLASSLVGEVQTEGMHNTALIHCSLPDWSLDTAIWAAEVTAAAVRDTGAREPVLLTISQNGDGPGQDV
;
A
#
# COMPACT_ATOMS: atom_id res chain seq x y z
N MET A 1 -22.98 10.36 16.60
CA MET A 1 -21.76 9.56 16.67
C MET A 1 -21.34 9.39 15.23
N ASP A 2 -20.43 10.24 14.75
CA ASP A 2 -19.80 9.97 13.46
C ASP A 2 -18.84 8.83 13.72
N VAL A 3 -19.25 7.62 13.37
CA VAL A 3 -18.34 6.47 13.34
C VAL A 3 -17.52 6.67 12.08
N HIS A 4 -16.31 7.21 12.25
CA HIS A 4 -15.35 7.35 11.17
C HIS A 4 -15.01 5.95 10.66
N ASP A 5 -15.02 5.76 9.34
CA ASP A 5 -14.71 4.47 8.74
C ASP A 5 -13.26 4.05 9.05
N PRO A 6 -13.02 2.99 9.84
CA PRO A 6 -11.68 2.55 10.24
C PRO A 6 -11.00 1.70 9.15
N THR A 7 -11.62 1.60 7.98
CA THR A 7 -11.16 0.74 6.90
C THR A 7 -9.83 1.20 6.34
N LEU A 8 -8.87 0.29 6.32
CA LEU A 8 -7.67 0.37 5.51
C LEU A 8 -7.74 -0.70 4.42
N ILE A 9 -7.49 -0.30 3.18
CA ILE A 9 -7.37 -1.23 2.05
C ILE A 9 -5.96 -1.12 1.53
N MET A 10 -5.37 -2.24 1.12
CA MET A 10 -4.11 -2.26 0.41
C MET A 10 -4.16 -3.30 -0.70
N GLY A 11 -3.63 -2.97 -1.87
CA GLY A 11 -3.45 -3.93 -2.95
C GLY A 11 -2.06 -3.83 -3.58
N LEU A 12 -1.54 -4.98 -3.99
CA LEU A 12 -0.28 -5.12 -4.69
C LEU A 12 -0.56 -5.40 -6.17
N HIS A 13 0.10 -4.63 -7.05
CA HIS A 13 -0.02 -4.77 -8.49
C HIS A 13 1.28 -5.28 -9.10
N GLY A 14 1.18 -6.11 -10.12
CA GLY A 14 2.36 -6.69 -10.73
C GLY A 14 2.05 -7.76 -11.77
N VAL A 15 3.10 -8.50 -12.11
CA VAL A 15 3.04 -9.74 -12.89
C VAL A 15 3.34 -10.91 -11.97
N PHE A 16 2.53 -11.96 -12.04
CA PHE A 16 2.63 -13.13 -11.16
C PHE A 16 2.97 -14.38 -11.95
N HIS A 17 3.80 -15.23 -11.36
CA HIS A 17 4.17 -16.55 -11.86
C HIS A 17 3.99 -17.57 -10.75
N ARG A 18 3.11 -18.54 -10.99
CA ARG A 18 2.78 -19.58 -10.02
C ARG A 18 3.94 -20.57 -9.89
N HIS A 19 4.15 -21.09 -8.69
CA HIS A 19 5.13 -22.17 -8.51
C HIS A 19 4.68 -23.42 -9.27
N PRO A 20 5.54 -24.05 -10.11
CA PRO A 20 5.15 -25.23 -10.90
C PRO A 20 4.70 -26.44 -10.07
N TRP A 21 4.99 -26.44 -8.77
CA TRP A 21 4.71 -27.53 -7.84
C TRP A 21 3.50 -27.27 -6.93
N ILE A 22 2.92 -26.05 -6.93
CA ILE A 22 1.97 -25.65 -5.88
C ILE A 22 0.69 -26.47 -5.90
N ASP A 23 0.07 -26.66 -7.07
CA ASP A 23 -1.23 -27.34 -7.17
C ASP A 23 -1.15 -28.78 -6.62
N ARG A 24 -0.03 -29.48 -6.88
CA ARG A 24 0.22 -30.81 -6.32
C ARG A 24 0.33 -30.77 -4.79
N VAL A 25 1.08 -29.82 -4.24
CA VAL A 25 1.26 -29.70 -2.78
C VAL A 25 -0.05 -29.37 -2.08
N LEU A 26 -0.89 -28.51 -2.67
CA LEU A 26 -2.20 -28.19 -2.12
C LEU A 26 -3.11 -29.41 -2.08
N ALA A 27 -3.17 -30.16 -3.19
CA ALA A 27 -3.95 -31.39 -3.27
C ALA A 27 -3.47 -32.45 -2.27
N GLU A 28 -2.15 -32.60 -2.09
CA GLU A 28 -1.57 -33.55 -1.13
C GLU A 28 -1.87 -33.19 0.34
N ASN A 29 -2.17 -31.92 0.63
CA ASN A 29 -2.44 -31.43 1.99
C ASN A 29 -3.91 -31.02 2.22
N ASP A 30 -4.81 -31.25 1.25
CA ASP A 30 -6.23 -30.86 1.33
C ASP A 30 -6.43 -29.34 1.52
N LEU A 31 -5.61 -28.54 0.81
CA LEU A 31 -5.55 -27.07 0.88
C LEU A 31 -5.94 -26.39 -0.45
N GLU A 32 -6.75 -27.08 -1.28
CA GLU A 32 -7.13 -26.60 -2.62
C GLU A 32 -8.03 -25.36 -2.57
N ASP A 33 -8.82 -25.23 -1.49
CA ASP A 33 -9.78 -24.13 -1.27
C ASP A 33 -9.18 -22.92 -0.54
N GLU A 34 -7.88 -22.95 -0.20
CA GLU A 34 -7.22 -21.81 0.44
C GLU A 34 -7.18 -20.60 -0.52
N ASP A 35 -7.83 -19.51 -0.16
CA ASP A 35 -7.85 -18.26 -0.93
C ASP A 35 -6.89 -17.22 -0.32
N ALA A 36 -6.79 -16.04 -0.96
CA ALA A 36 -5.93 -14.99 -0.40
C ALA A 36 -6.39 -14.52 0.98
N PHE A 37 -7.70 -14.54 1.26
CA PHE A 37 -8.25 -14.17 2.56
C PHE A 37 -7.79 -15.13 3.65
N SER A 38 -7.97 -16.43 3.46
CA SER A 38 -7.64 -17.48 4.43
C SER A 38 -6.14 -17.49 4.75
N LEU A 39 -5.30 -17.36 3.71
CA LEU A 39 -3.85 -17.23 3.89
C LEU A 39 -3.45 -15.94 4.62
N ALA A 40 -4.09 -14.81 4.31
CA ALA A 40 -3.81 -13.54 4.96
C ALA A 40 -4.20 -13.57 6.45
N VAL A 41 -5.34 -14.19 6.78
CA VAL A 41 -5.79 -14.40 8.16
C VAL A 41 -4.78 -15.25 8.91
N ALA A 42 -4.46 -16.44 8.39
CA ALA A 42 -3.53 -17.36 9.02
C ALA A 42 -2.15 -16.71 9.25
N ARG A 43 -1.66 -15.97 8.26
CA ARG A 43 -0.37 -15.28 8.35
C ARG A 43 -0.39 -14.15 9.38
N ALA A 44 -1.42 -13.31 9.39
CA ALA A 44 -1.52 -12.21 10.34
C ALA A 44 -1.64 -12.70 11.80
N GLU A 45 -2.39 -13.79 12.02
CA GLU A 45 -2.51 -14.43 13.33
C GLU A 45 -1.20 -15.06 13.81
N ALA A 46 -0.46 -15.72 12.91
CA ALA A 46 0.82 -16.35 13.23
C ALA A 46 1.86 -15.36 13.77
N TYR A 47 1.76 -14.07 13.41
CA TYR A 47 2.65 -13.01 13.91
C TYR A 47 2.00 -12.12 14.98
N GLY A 48 0.78 -12.45 15.41
CA GLY A 48 0.03 -11.70 16.42
C GLY A 48 -0.34 -10.28 15.97
N TRP A 49 -0.39 -10.01 14.66
CA TRP A 49 -0.85 -8.72 14.13
C TRP A 49 -2.37 -8.58 14.18
N SER A 50 -3.09 -9.69 14.13
CA SER A 50 -4.54 -9.75 14.30
C SER A 50 -4.96 -11.06 14.97
N SER A 51 -6.26 -11.21 15.26
CA SER A 51 -6.83 -12.41 15.87
C SER A 51 -8.33 -12.54 15.54
N THR A 52 -8.75 -13.71 15.06
CA THR A 52 -10.15 -14.12 14.86
C THR A 52 -10.75 -14.83 16.07
N HIS A 53 -9.95 -15.16 17.09
CA HIS A 53 -10.38 -15.81 18.35
C HIS A 53 -11.21 -14.92 19.29
N LEU A 54 -11.97 -13.96 18.76
CA LEU A 54 -12.73 -12.96 19.50
C LEU A 54 -13.89 -13.58 20.30
N GLY A 55 -13.63 -13.84 21.58
CA GLY A 55 -14.62 -14.21 22.60
C GLY A 55 -14.14 -14.06 24.06
N ARG A 56 -12.91 -13.61 24.32
CA ARG A 56 -12.38 -13.40 25.68
C ARG A 56 -11.52 -12.13 25.78
N GLY A 57 -12.17 -11.01 26.06
CA GLY A 57 -11.51 -9.78 26.53
C GLY A 57 -11.13 -8.76 25.45
N PRO A 58 -10.66 -7.57 25.87
CA PRO A 58 -10.17 -6.54 24.95
C PRO A 58 -8.99 -7.07 24.13
N LEU A 59 -8.90 -6.64 22.88
CA LEU A 59 -7.80 -6.96 21.98
C LEU A 59 -6.48 -6.43 22.57
N ASN A 60 -5.74 -7.30 23.27
CA ASN A 60 -4.49 -7.00 23.99
C ASN A 60 -3.30 -6.66 23.04
N GLY A 61 -3.44 -5.68 22.14
CA GLY A 61 -2.38 -5.26 21.21
C GLY A 61 -2.51 -5.77 19.77
N CYS A 62 -3.70 -6.19 19.32
CA CYS A 62 -3.96 -6.44 17.89
C CYS A 62 -3.97 -5.13 17.11
N ARG A 63 -3.48 -5.17 15.86
CA ARG A 63 -3.36 -3.98 15.00
C ARG A 63 -4.61 -3.74 14.16
N TRP A 64 -5.32 -4.80 13.77
CA TRP A 64 -6.54 -4.73 12.97
C TRP A 64 -7.44 -5.95 13.13
N GLY A 65 -8.71 -5.81 12.71
CA GLY A 65 -9.63 -6.91 12.39
C GLY A 65 -9.72 -7.13 10.87
N HIS A 66 -10.00 -8.36 10.43
CA HIS A 66 -10.09 -8.70 9.00
C HIS A 66 -11.49 -8.42 8.47
N ASN A 67 -11.60 -7.81 7.29
CA ASN A 67 -12.88 -7.56 6.63
C ASN A 67 -13.04 -8.41 5.37
N ASP A 68 -12.19 -8.21 4.38
CA ASP A 68 -12.31 -8.84 3.06
C ASP A 68 -10.96 -8.90 2.35
N ALA A 69 -10.82 -9.76 1.35
CA ALA A 69 -9.62 -9.85 0.51
C ALA A 69 -9.99 -10.40 -0.88
N GLY A 70 -9.07 -10.28 -1.81
CA GLY A 70 -9.21 -10.97 -3.09
C GLY A 70 -7.92 -11.03 -3.88
N GLU A 71 -7.96 -11.81 -4.96
CA GLU A 71 -6.80 -12.15 -5.76
C GLU A 71 -7.09 -12.19 -7.25
N ASP A 72 -6.04 -11.95 -8.04
CA ASP A 72 -5.99 -12.29 -9.46
C ASP A 72 -4.59 -12.82 -9.79
N TRP A 73 -4.44 -14.15 -9.74
CA TRP A 73 -3.20 -14.87 -10.05
C TRP A 73 -3.18 -15.41 -11.49
N THR A 74 -3.88 -14.75 -12.41
CA THR A 74 -3.88 -15.11 -13.83
C THR A 74 -2.48 -14.91 -14.42
N GLU A 75 -1.89 -15.96 -14.97
CA GLU A 75 -0.55 -15.93 -15.58
C GLU A 75 -0.61 -15.51 -17.07
N ASP A 76 -0.93 -14.24 -17.33
CA ASP A 76 -1.04 -13.69 -18.71
C ASP A 76 0.03 -12.63 -19.06
N ASN A 77 1.06 -12.49 -18.21
CA ASN A 77 2.13 -11.50 -18.32
C ASN A 77 1.64 -10.05 -18.36
N ARG A 78 0.43 -9.77 -17.85
CA ARG A 78 -0.10 -8.41 -17.72
C ARG A 78 -0.02 -7.93 -16.28
N VAL A 79 0.00 -6.61 -16.12
CA VAL A 79 -0.12 -5.98 -14.81
C VAL A 79 -1.53 -6.22 -14.27
N ARG A 80 -1.61 -6.85 -13.11
CA ARG A 80 -2.82 -7.33 -12.44
C ARG A 80 -2.82 -6.86 -10.98
N GLN A 81 -3.99 -6.76 -10.34
CA GLN A 81 -4.08 -6.61 -8.89
C GLN A 81 -3.93 -8.00 -8.28
N LEU A 82 -2.69 -8.35 -7.93
CA LEU A 82 -2.31 -9.72 -7.60
C LEU A 82 -2.99 -10.20 -6.32
N ALA A 83 -3.05 -9.32 -5.32
CA ALA A 83 -3.77 -9.53 -4.09
C ALA A 83 -4.14 -8.17 -3.48
N TRP A 84 -5.26 -8.13 -2.77
CA TRP A 84 -5.65 -7.00 -1.94
C TRP A 84 -6.25 -7.48 -0.62
N LEU A 85 -6.12 -6.66 0.41
CA LEU A 85 -6.63 -6.91 1.74
C LEU A 85 -7.32 -5.65 2.28
N GLN A 86 -8.53 -5.84 2.80
CA GLN A 86 -9.29 -4.85 3.55
C GLN A 86 -9.30 -5.24 5.03
N VAL A 87 -8.92 -4.29 5.88
CA VAL A 87 -8.85 -4.47 7.33
C VAL A 87 -9.56 -3.33 8.05
N ALA A 88 -10.14 -3.62 9.22
CA ALA A 88 -10.62 -2.63 10.17
C ALA A 88 -9.49 -2.28 11.15
N VAL A 89 -8.92 -1.09 11.01
CA VAL A 89 -7.84 -0.62 11.90
C VAL A 89 -8.40 -0.35 13.29
N GLU A 90 -7.66 -0.76 14.33
CA GLU A 90 -8.07 -0.50 15.71
C GLU A 90 -8.07 1.02 16.00
N GLU A 91 -9.13 1.53 16.64
CA GLU A 91 -9.27 2.97 16.88
C GLU A 91 -8.28 3.51 17.93
N GLN A 92 -7.75 2.62 18.79
CA GLN A 92 -6.85 2.96 19.89
C GLN A 92 -5.43 2.40 19.67
N LEU A 93 -4.83 2.72 18.52
CA LEU A 93 -3.43 2.46 18.21
C LEU A 93 -2.49 3.39 19.02
N HIS A 94 -2.42 3.23 20.34
CA HIS A 94 -1.53 4.03 21.18
C HIS A 94 -0.05 3.87 20.75
N GLY A 95 0.54 4.96 20.25
CA GLY A 95 1.95 5.02 19.81
C GLY A 95 2.25 4.17 18.57
N GLN A 96 1.24 3.83 17.76
CA GLN A 96 1.40 3.03 16.55
C GLN A 96 0.89 3.79 15.32
N ARG A 97 1.64 3.67 14.21
CA ARG A 97 1.23 4.16 12.89
C ARG A 97 0.17 3.23 12.29
N LEU A 98 -0.50 3.69 11.24
CA LEU A 98 -1.33 2.82 10.39
C LEU A 98 -0.54 1.56 9.97
N PRO A 99 -1.17 0.37 9.95
CA PRO A 99 -0.47 -0.89 9.71
C PRO A 99 -0.14 -1.12 8.22
N LEU A 100 0.35 -0.10 7.50
CA LEU A 100 0.67 -0.20 6.07
C LEU A 100 1.73 -1.28 5.80
N LEU A 101 2.89 -1.21 6.47
CA LEU A 101 3.95 -2.21 6.30
C LEU A 101 3.49 -3.62 6.73
N PRO A 102 2.91 -3.84 7.93
CA PRO A 102 2.38 -5.16 8.30
C PRO A 102 1.40 -5.76 7.27
N VAL A 103 0.44 -4.97 6.77
CA VAL A 103 -0.51 -5.44 5.76
C VAL A 103 0.20 -5.79 4.45
N ALA A 104 1.16 -4.95 4.02
CA ALA A 104 1.97 -5.22 2.84
C ALA A 104 2.79 -6.51 2.97
N THR A 105 3.36 -6.76 4.15
CA THR A 105 4.10 -7.99 4.45
C THR A 105 3.21 -9.21 4.35
N VAL A 106 2.00 -9.16 4.95
CA VAL A 106 1.01 -10.26 4.81
C VAL A 106 0.70 -10.53 3.35
N LEU A 107 0.38 -9.49 2.57
CA LEU A 107 0.08 -9.64 1.14
C LEU A 107 1.27 -10.22 0.35
N SER A 108 2.49 -9.76 0.64
CA SER A 108 3.70 -10.28 0.00
C SER A 108 3.92 -11.75 0.34
N ASP A 109 3.72 -12.14 1.60
CA ASP A 109 3.85 -13.52 2.05
C ASP A 109 2.81 -14.44 1.39
N VAL A 110 1.57 -13.98 1.25
CA VAL A 110 0.50 -14.68 0.50
C VAL A 110 0.93 -14.92 -0.94
N LEU A 111 1.45 -13.89 -1.63
CA LEU A 111 1.93 -14.03 -3.00
C LEU A 111 3.12 -14.99 -3.10
N HIS A 112 4.10 -14.89 -2.21
CA HIS A 112 5.26 -15.79 -2.18
C HIS A 112 4.89 -17.24 -1.85
N HIS A 113 3.83 -17.43 -1.07
CA HIS A 113 3.29 -18.75 -0.77
C HIS A 113 2.75 -19.45 -2.04
N ARG A 114 2.20 -18.68 -2.98
CA ARG A 114 1.61 -19.17 -4.23
C ARG A 114 2.57 -19.18 -5.41
N GLY A 115 3.56 -18.30 -5.42
CA GLY A 115 4.40 -18.09 -6.59
C GLY A 115 5.51 -17.07 -6.37
N THR A 116 5.91 -16.44 -7.46
CA THR A 116 6.82 -15.30 -7.50
C THR A 116 6.13 -14.16 -8.22
N TYR A 117 6.50 -12.91 -7.92
CA TYR A 117 5.90 -11.77 -8.57
C TYR A 117 6.89 -10.63 -8.79
N THR A 118 6.62 -9.84 -9.81
CA THR A 118 7.29 -8.56 -10.07
C THR A 118 6.33 -7.44 -9.68
N LEU A 119 6.65 -6.70 -8.62
CA LEU A 119 5.87 -5.55 -8.17
C LEU A 119 5.97 -4.42 -9.19
N THR A 120 4.84 -3.89 -9.64
CA THR A 120 4.78 -2.72 -10.53
C THR A 120 4.08 -1.53 -9.88
N GLY A 121 3.32 -1.76 -8.81
CA GLY A 121 2.70 -0.71 -8.04
C GLY A 121 1.97 -1.23 -6.82
N LEU A 122 1.54 -0.32 -5.96
CA LEU A 122 0.64 -0.59 -4.86
C LEU A 122 -0.37 0.54 -4.73
N HIS A 123 -1.46 0.23 -4.05
CA HIS A 123 -2.39 1.23 -3.59
C HIS A 123 -2.73 1.02 -2.12
N THR A 124 -3.18 2.09 -1.47
CA THR A 124 -3.83 1.98 -0.17
C THR A 124 -4.91 3.04 0.00
N VAL A 125 -6.06 2.64 0.56
CA VAL A 125 -7.01 3.59 1.16
C VAL A 125 -6.61 3.72 2.63
N ALA A 126 -6.08 4.88 3.00
CA ALA A 126 -5.50 5.13 4.32
C ALA A 126 -6.47 5.97 5.18
N PRO A 127 -6.99 5.45 6.31
CA PRO A 127 -7.86 6.19 7.22
C PRO A 127 -7.03 7.16 8.07
N LEU A 128 -6.74 8.35 7.54
CA LEU A 128 -5.79 9.30 8.14
C LEU A 128 -6.16 9.75 9.56
N GLN A 129 -7.46 9.75 9.90
CA GLN A 129 -7.94 10.05 11.25
C GLN A 129 -7.42 9.09 12.32
N LEU A 130 -7.05 7.86 11.94
CA LEU A 130 -6.53 6.84 12.85
C LEU A 130 -5.00 6.86 12.98
N SER A 131 -4.32 7.74 12.26
CA SER A 131 -2.86 7.84 12.29
C SER A 131 -2.39 8.77 13.42
N ALA A 132 -1.50 8.28 14.28
CA ALA A 132 -0.92 9.03 15.40
C ALA A 132 0.02 10.17 14.95
N ASP A 133 0.12 11.22 15.78
CA ASP A 133 0.91 12.45 15.53
C ASP A 133 2.44 12.27 15.65
N ASP A 134 2.93 11.15 16.18
CA ASP A 134 4.35 10.91 16.49
C ASP A 134 5.17 10.27 15.34
N SER A 135 4.69 10.36 14.09
CA SER A 135 5.27 9.66 12.94
C SER A 135 6.71 10.07 12.57
N LEU A 136 7.19 11.25 12.99
CA LEU A 136 8.43 11.84 12.46
C LEU A 136 9.69 11.05 12.82
N ALA A 137 9.83 10.65 14.08
CA ALA A 137 11.00 9.90 14.55
C ALA A 137 11.07 8.49 13.94
N TYR A 138 9.92 7.93 13.55
CA TYR A 138 9.84 6.62 12.91
C TYR A 138 10.06 6.71 11.39
N LEU A 139 9.61 7.79 10.75
CA LEU A 139 9.86 8.03 9.33
C LEU A 139 11.35 8.27 9.04
N SER A 140 12.08 8.93 9.95
CA SER A 140 13.54 9.09 9.80
C SER A 140 14.27 7.74 9.85
N GLN A 141 13.89 6.86 10.80
CA GLN A 141 14.47 5.52 10.90
C GLN A 141 14.14 4.67 9.66
N ALA A 142 12.91 4.76 9.15
CA ALA A 142 12.51 4.08 7.92
C ALA A 142 13.28 4.62 6.69
N ALA A 143 13.57 5.92 6.65
CA ALA A 143 14.39 6.50 5.58
C ALA A 143 15.83 5.97 5.60
N ASP A 144 16.40 5.66 6.77
CA ASP A 144 17.71 5.01 6.87
C ASP A 144 17.68 3.56 6.37
N TRP A 145 16.58 2.83 6.59
CA TRP A 145 16.37 1.50 6.00
C TRP A 145 16.37 1.55 4.46
N VAL A 146 15.57 2.46 3.89
CA VAL A 146 15.51 2.68 2.43
C VAL A 146 16.88 3.12 1.88
N ALA A 147 17.62 3.94 2.62
CA ALA A 147 18.98 4.34 2.23
C ALA A 147 19.97 3.18 2.15
N ALA A 148 19.74 2.11 2.91
CA ALA A 148 20.60 0.94 3.00
C ALA A 148 20.34 -0.11 1.90
N ALA A 149 19.32 0.09 1.04
CA ALA A 149 18.95 -0.86 -0.02
C ALA A 149 20.07 -1.14 -1.06
N GLY A 150 21.15 -0.36 -1.05
CA GLY A 150 22.35 -0.56 -1.86
C GLY A 150 22.39 0.31 -3.12
N PRO A 151 23.48 0.23 -3.92
CA PRO A 151 23.67 1.07 -5.10
C PRO A 151 22.86 0.53 -6.30
N GLY A 152 21.53 0.60 -6.22
CA GLY A 152 20.63 0.37 -7.35
C GLY A 152 20.47 1.62 -8.22
N PRO A 153 19.97 1.49 -9.46
CA PRO A 153 19.50 2.65 -10.20
C PRO A 153 18.28 3.24 -9.48
N ALA A 154 18.20 4.58 -9.43
CA ALA A 154 17.02 5.25 -8.93
C ALA A 154 15.79 4.82 -9.74
N ALA A 155 14.69 4.55 -9.05
CA ALA A 155 13.45 4.11 -9.66
C ALA A 155 12.54 5.30 -9.93
N ASP A 156 12.20 5.52 -11.20
CA ASP A 156 11.18 6.51 -11.55
C ASP A 156 9.78 6.02 -11.11
N CYS A 157 9.06 6.90 -10.42
CA CYS A 157 7.77 6.61 -9.79
C CYS A 157 6.74 7.70 -10.04
N ILE A 158 5.48 7.30 -9.96
CA ILE A 158 4.34 8.20 -9.89
C ILE A 158 3.61 7.92 -8.58
N ILE A 159 3.41 8.98 -7.80
CA ILE A 159 2.54 8.99 -6.62
C ILE A 159 1.25 9.71 -7.01
N THR A 160 0.10 9.05 -6.84
CA THR A 160 -1.20 9.70 -6.98
C THR A 160 -1.90 9.77 -5.64
N ILE A 161 -2.54 10.90 -5.38
CA ILE A 161 -3.36 11.14 -4.19
C ILE A 161 -4.76 11.44 -4.68
N ALA A 162 -5.74 10.67 -4.23
CA ALA A 162 -7.15 10.93 -4.45
C ALA A 162 -7.87 11.06 -3.10
N ALA A 163 -8.78 12.01 -3.04
CA ALA A 163 -9.55 12.31 -1.84
C ALA A 163 -10.91 12.90 -2.20
N ARG A 164 -11.80 12.95 -1.22
CA ARG A 164 -13.09 13.65 -1.33
C ARG A 164 -12.87 15.16 -1.31
N GLU A 165 -13.80 15.91 -1.88
CA GLU A 165 -13.73 17.39 -1.93
C GLU A 165 -13.61 18.01 -0.53
N SER A 166 -14.27 17.41 0.47
CA SER A 166 -14.25 17.80 1.88
C SER A 166 -12.85 17.81 2.50
N ALA A 167 -11.92 16.99 2.00
CA ALA A 167 -10.53 16.99 2.45
C ALA A 167 -9.76 18.26 2.03
N GLY A 168 -10.26 19.01 1.03
CA GLY A 168 -9.67 20.29 0.60
C GLY A 168 -8.26 20.20 -0.01
N LEU A 169 -7.80 19.00 -0.38
CA LEU A 169 -6.41 18.75 -0.79
C LEU A 169 -6.03 19.39 -2.13
N LEU A 170 -6.98 19.61 -3.03
CA LEU A 170 -6.70 20.23 -4.33
C LEU A 170 -6.04 21.61 -4.17
N ASN A 171 -6.48 22.40 -3.18
CA ASN A 171 -5.92 23.72 -2.88
C ASN A 171 -4.60 23.66 -2.08
N ARG A 172 -4.21 22.47 -1.60
CA ARG A 172 -3.01 22.24 -0.77
C ARG A 172 -1.98 21.36 -1.47
N ALA A 173 -2.12 21.08 -2.76
CA ALA A 173 -1.23 20.18 -3.48
C ALA A 173 0.26 20.59 -3.40
N GLN A 174 0.55 21.90 -3.44
CA GLN A 174 1.92 22.40 -3.30
C GLN A 174 2.47 22.21 -1.88
N GLU A 175 1.63 22.39 -0.86
CA GLU A 175 1.99 22.15 0.54
C GLU A 175 2.28 20.67 0.78
N VAL A 176 1.48 19.78 0.20
CA VAL A 176 1.72 18.33 0.22
C VAL A 176 3.09 17.99 -0.37
N ASN A 177 3.47 18.57 -1.51
CA ASN A 177 4.78 18.34 -2.12
C ASN A 177 5.94 18.76 -1.21
N VAL A 178 5.83 19.92 -0.55
CA VAL A 178 6.84 20.40 0.40
C VAL A 178 6.97 19.42 1.57
N LEU A 179 5.85 19.02 2.16
CA LEU A 179 5.84 18.09 3.29
C LEU A 179 6.37 16.71 2.91
N ILE A 180 6.07 16.20 1.70
CA ILE A 180 6.66 14.94 1.21
C ILE A 180 8.19 15.06 1.14
N LEU A 181 8.73 16.15 0.60
CA LEU A 181 10.18 16.34 0.51
C LEU A 181 10.84 16.47 1.89
N GLU A 182 10.20 17.15 2.83
CA GLU A 182 10.69 17.26 4.22
C GLU A 182 10.69 15.91 4.94
N ARG A 183 9.63 15.12 4.75
CA ARG A 183 9.43 13.81 5.40
C ARG A 183 10.16 12.67 4.71
N SER A 184 10.69 12.89 3.51
CA SER A 184 11.46 11.88 2.78
C SER A 184 12.92 11.81 3.22
N TYR A 185 13.40 12.76 4.03
CA TYR A 185 14.80 12.84 4.49
C TYR A 185 15.82 12.75 3.33
N GLY A 186 15.49 13.36 2.19
CA GLY A 186 16.33 13.38 1.00
C GLY A 186 16.39 12.05 0.23
N ARG A 187 15.54 11.08 0.55
CA ARG A 187 15.46 9.78 -0.13
C ARG A 187 14.48 9.77 -1.31
N LEU A 188 13.59 10.76 -1.40
CA LEU A 188 12.68 10.94 -2.53
C LEU A 188 12.97 12.28 -3.20
N THR A 189 13.08 12.26 -4.53
CA THR A 189 13.19 13.48 -5.34
C THR A 189 11.91 13.68 -6.15
N ILE A 190 11.31 14.86 -6.11
CA ILE A 190 10.15 15.23 -6.95
C ILE A 190 10.67 15.91 -8.23
N HIS A 191 10.08 15.58 -9.38
CA HIS A 191 10.41 16.13 -10.71
C HIS A 191 9.29 17.04 -11.22
N PRO A 192 9.39 18.37 -11.04
CA PRO A 192 8.36 19.29 -11.50
C PRO A 192 8.23 19.29 -13.02
N GLY A 193 7.00 19.37 -13.53
CA GLY A 193 6.73 19.63 -14.96
C GLY A 193 6.80 18.41 -15.89
N ARG A 194 7.06 17.20 -15.39
CA ARG A 194 6.84 15.97 -16.18
C ARG A 194 5.33 15.75 -16.35
N THR A 195 4.87 15.65 -17.60
CA THR A 195 3.47 15.29 -17.91
C THR A 195 3.23 13.84 -17.53
N ALA A 196 2.18 13.60 -16.75
CA ALA A 196 1.76 12.26 -16.38
C ALA A 196 1.26 11.48 -17.61
N VAL A 197 1.95 10.37 -17.89
CA VAL A 197 1.40 9.28 -18.72
C VAL A 197 0.55 8.42 -17.78
N PRO A 198 -0.58 7.82 -18.24
CA PRO A 198 -1.37 6.92 -17.42
C PRO A 198 -0.51 5.88 -16.70
N THR A 199 -0.79 5.63 -15.42
CA THR A 199 -0.04 4.73 -14.53
C THR A 199 0.08 3.33 -15.12
N SER A 200 1.21 3.02 -15.77
CA SER A 200 1.49 1.72 -16.38
C SER A 200 1.65 0.60 -15.35
N GLY A 201 1.96 0.96 -14.09
CA GLY A 201 2.18 0.02 -13.00
C GLY A 201 0.93 -0.47 -12.24
N LEU A 202 -0.27 0.01 -12.58
CA LEU A 202 -1.53 -0.36 -11.93
C LEU A 202 -2.48 -1.05 -12.91
N ALA A 203 -3.26 -2.03 -12.43
CA ALA A 203 -4.11 -2.88 -13.26
C ALA A 203 -5.41 -2.21 -13.73
N SER A 204 -5.91 -1.18 -13.02
CA SER A 204 -7.10 -0.39 -13.36
C SER A 204 -7.17 0.88 -12.50
N SER A 205 -8.05 1.83 -12.87
CA SER A 205 -8.33 3.00 -12.03
C SER A 205 -9.16 2.59 -10.81
N LEU A 206 -8.58 2.76 -9.63
CA LEU A 206 -9.19 2.40 -8.33
C LEU A 206 -10.17 3.46 -7.81
N VAL A 207 -10.34 4.58 -8.52
CA VAL A 207 -11.25 5.67 -8.15
C VAL A 207 -12.66 5.37 -8.65
N GLY A 208 -13.66 5.53 -7.77
CA GLY A 208 -15.07 5.27 -8.08
C GLY A 208 -15.54 3.85 -7.78
N GLU A 209 -14.68 3.03 -7.16
CA GLU A 209 -15.08 1.79 -6.53
C GLU A 209 -15.84 2.08 -5.22
N VAL A 210 -16.54 1.09 -4.67
CA VAL A 210 -17.39 1.26 -3.46
C VAL A 210 -16.63 1.95 -2.32
N GLN A 211 -15.35 1.60 -2.13
CA GLN A 211 -14.51 2.11 -1.05
C GLN A 211 -13.83 3.46 -1.37
N THR A 212 -13.86 3.88 -2.63
CA THR A 212 -13.26 5.14 -3.12
C THR A 212 -14.32 6.05 -3.74
N GLU A 213 -15.60 5.79 -3.46
CA GLU A 213 -16.72 6.56 -3.98
C GLU A 213 -16.59 8.03 -3.55
N GLY A 214 -16.77 8.93 -4.52
CA GLY A 214 -16.64 10.38 -4.34
C GLY A 214 -15.19 10.88 -4.19
N MET A 215 -14.18 10.01 -4.28
CA MET A 215 -12.80 10.46 -4.36
C MET A 215 -12.45 10.92 -5.77
N HIS A 216 -11.59 11.92 -5.88
CA HIS A 216 -11.05 12.41 -7.14
C HIS A 216 -9.55 12.63 -6.99
N ASN A 217 -8.79 12.46 -8.07
CA ASN A 217 -7.35 12.74 -8.06
C ASN A 217 -7.10 14.21 -7.70
N THR A 218 -6.44 14.45 -6.57
CA THR A 218 -6.09 15.78 -6.08
C THR A 218 -4.64 16.15 -6.35
N ALA A 219 -3.76 15.15 -6.46
CA ALA A 219 -2.36 15.37 -6.82
C ALA A 219 -1.80 14.17 -7.60
N LEU A 220 -0.86 14.47 -8.49
CA LEU A 220 -0.04 13.50 -9.19
C LEU A 220 1.40 14.00 -9.18
N ILE A 221 2.30 13.20 -8.62
CA ILE A 221 3.67 13.58 -8.30
C ILE A 221 4.61 12.61 -9.02
N HIS A 222 5.42 13.15 -9.93
CA HIS A 222 6.53 12.42 -10.53
C HIS A 222 7.71 12.47 -9.59
N CYS A 223 8.28 11.31 -9.29
CA CYS A 223 9.37 11.19 -8.35
C CYS A 223 10.44 10.19 -8.82
N SER A 224 11.58 10.20 -8.14
CA SER A 224 12.47 9.05 -8.10
C SER A 224 12.68 8.59 -6.66
N LEU A 225 12.71 7.28 -6.48
CA LEU A 225 13.06 6.56 -5.25
C LEU A 225 14.48 5.97 -5.38
N PRO A 226 15.16 5.62 -4.28
CA PRO A 226 16.52 5.08 -4.33
C PRO A 226 16.62 3.71 -5.02
N ASP A 227 15.55 2.92 -4.87
CA ASP A 227 15.35 1.62 -5.50
C ASP A 227 13.84 1.38 -5.73
N TRP A 228 13.51 0.28 -6.41
CA TRP A 228 12.13 -0.20 -6.50
C TRP A 228 12.00 -1.53 -5.78
N SER A 229 11.36 -1.49 -4.62
CA SER A 229 11.02 -2.65 -3.79
C SER A 229 9.70 -2.40 -3.07
N LEU A 230 9.12 -3.45 -2.48
CA LEU A 230 7.90 -3.31 -1.68
C LEU A 230 8.12 -2.38 -0.50
N ASP A 231 9.23 -2.54 0.23
CA ASP A 231 9.58 -1.71 1.39
C ASP A 231 9.67 -0.23 1.00
N THR A 232 10.35 0.09 -0.10
CA THR A 232 10.53 1.48 -0.56
C THR A 232 9.21 2.08 -1.06
N ALA A 233 8.38 1.30 -1.74
CA ALA A 233 7.06 1.76 -2.16
C ALA A 233 6.12 2.00 -0.97
N ILE A 234 6.15 1.14 0.06
CA ILE A 234 5.37 1.32 1.29
C ILE A 234 5.87 2.51 2.10
N TRP A 235 7.18 2.68 2.22
CA TRP A 235 7.77 3.87 2.84
C TRP A 235 7.31 5.15 2.15
N ALA A 236 7.28 5.18 0.80
CA ALA A 236 6.76 6.32 0.05
C ALA A 236 5.27 6.57 0.34
N ALA A 237 4.45 5.51 0.49
CA ALA A 237 3.06 5.64 0.91
C ALA A 237 2.93 6.17 2.35
N GLU A 238 3.75 5.72 3.31
CA GLU A 238 3.77 6.24 4.69
C GLU A 238 4.15 7.73 4.74
N VAL A 239 5.21 8.12 4.01
CA VAL A 239 5.65 9.52 3.88
C VAL A 239 4.52 10.38 3.31
N THR A 240 3.85 9.90 2.26
CA THR A 240 2.75 10.61 1.61
C THR A 240 1.53 10.72 2.53
N ALA A 241 1.13 9.65 3.20
CA ALA A 241 0.03 9.66 4.17
C ALA A 241 0.30 10.66 5.31
N ALA A 242 1.53 10.67 5.85
CA ALA A 242 1.94 11.62 6.88
C ALA A 242 1.90 13.08 6.37
N ALA A 243 2.42 13.34 5.18
CA ALA A 243 2.40 14.67 4.58
C ALA A 243 0.97 15.19 4.33
N VAL A 244 0.10 14.34 3.78
CA VAL A 244 -1.32 14.68 3.56
C VAL A 244 -2.01 15.01 4.87
N ARG A 245 -1.79 14.19 5.90
CA ARG A 245 -2.34 14.40 7.24
C ARG A 245 -1.81 15.68 7.90
N ASP A 246 -0.53 16.01 7.71
CA ASP A 246 0.08 17.22 8.26
C ASP A 246 -0.49 18.51 7.63
N THR A 247 -1.13 18.43 6.44
CA THR A 247 -1.92 19.54 5.88
C THR A 247 -3.23 19.80 6.64
N GLY A 248 -3.59 18.94 7.60
CA GLY A 248 -4.85 18.98 8.35
C GLY A 248 -5.94 18.08 7.80
N ALA A 249 -5.70 17.33 6.71
CA ALA A 249 -6.64 16.31 6.25
C ALA A 249 -6.78 15.19 7.29
N ARG A 250 -8.02 14.77 7.54
CA ARG A 250 -8.35 13.69 8.49
C ARG A 250 -9.22 12.61 7.87
N GLU A 251 -9.79 12.84 6.69
CA GLU A 251 -10.60 11.83 6.00
C GLU A 251 -9.72 10.76 5.34
N PRO A 252 -10.28 9.59 5.01
CA PRO A 252 -9.59 8.58 4.23
C PRO A 252 -9.13 9.13 2.87
N VAL A 253 -7.92 8.72 2.45
CA VAL A 253 -7.36 9.07 1.14
C VAL A 253 -6.89 7.82 0.41
N LEU A 254 -7.07 7.79 -0.90
CA LEU A 254 -6.47 6.79 -1.77
C LEU A 254 -5.07 7.27 -2.18
N LEU A 255 -4.06 6.49 -1.85
CA LEU A 255 -2.69 6.67 -2.30
C LEU A 255 -2.34 5.56 -3.29
N THR A 256 -1.71 5.92 -4.40
CA THR A 256 -1.09 4.93 -5.29
C THR A 256 0.37 5.26 -5.48
N ILE A 257 1.22 4.24 -5.45
CA ILE A 257 2.65 4.31 -5.74
C ILE A 257 2.91 3.33 -6.86
N SER A 258 3.22 3.83 -8.05
CA SER A 258 3.46 2.99 -9.22
C SER A 258 4.83 3.26 -9.81
N GLN A 259 5.52 2.19 -10.20
CA GLN A 259 6.73 2.31 -11.00
C GLN A 259 6.36 2.92 -12.34
N ASN A 260 7.06 3.97 -12.73
CA ASN A 260 6.96 4.51 -14.07
C ASN A 260 7.92 3.72 -14.95
N GLY A 261 7.53 2.50 -15.34
CA GLY A 261 8.28 1.74 -16.32
C GLY A 261 8.10 2.38 -17.70
N ASP A 262 9.20 2.63 -18.41
CA ASP A 262 9.18 2.30 -19.83
C ASP A 262 8.85 0.80 -19.88
N GLY A 263 7.78 0.42 -20.59
CA GLY A 263 7.44 -0.99 -20.76
C GLY A 263 8.67 -1.78 -21.22
N PRO A 264 8.71 -3.12 -21.05
CA PRO A 264 9.79 -3.92 -21.59
C PRO A 264 10.00 -3.52 -23.06
N GLY A 265 11.23 -3.09 -23.36
CA GLY A 265 11.55 -2.30 -24.55
C GLY A 265 10.89 -2.83 -25.82
N GLN A 266 10.23 -1.92 -26.54
CA GLN A 266 10.17 -2.03 -27.99
C GLN A 266 11.58 -1.73 -28.53
N ASP A 267 12.50 -2.68 -28.35
CA ASP A 267 13.70 -2.73 -29.18
C ASP A 267 13.32 -3.43 -30.49
N VAL A 268 13.25 -2.59 -31.53
CA VAL A 268 13.40 -2.80 -32.99
C VAL A 268 13.35 -4.24 -33.52
#